data_AF-A0A1A8N4W3-F1
#
_entry.id   AF-A0A1A8N4W3-F1
#
_cell.length_a   1.000
_cell.length_b   1.000
_cell.length_c   1.000
_cell.angle_alpha   90.00
_cell.angle_beta   90.00
_cell.angle_gamma   90.00
#
_symmetry.space_group_name_H-M   'P 1'
#
loop_
_entity.id
_entity.type
_entity.pdbx_description
1 polymer ?
#
loop_
_entity_poly.entity_id
_entity_poly.type
_entity_poly.pdbx_seq_one_letter_code
_entity_poly.pdbx_strand_id
1 'polypeptide(L)'
;IYPVGFWRNKVKYLKQTSAVLQRDFGGDIPNSVEGLVRLPGVGPKMAHLAMDIAWNQVSGIGVDTHVHRISNRLGWFRRPTKNPEETRKALEEWLPRELWSEINWLLVGFGQQ
;
A
#
# COMPACT_ATOMS: atom_id res chain seq x y z
N ILE A 1 -16.56 5.90 -13.63
CA ILE A 1 -16.15 5.77 -12.21
C ILE A 1 -16.72 6.87 -11.28
N TYR A 2 -17.83 7.53 -11.66
CA TYR A 2 -18.49 8.59 -10.88
C TYR A 2 -18.95 8.22 -9.46
N PRO A 3 -19.42 6.99 -9.15
CA PRO A 3 -19.84 6.68 -7.77
C PRO A 3 -18.67 6.63 -6.78
N VAL A 4 -17.41 6.68 -7.26
CA VAL A 4 -16.23 6.59 -6.41
C VAL A 4 -15.83 7.98 -5.92
N GLY A 5 -15.52 8.11 -4.62
CA GLY A 5 -14.96 9.34 -4.06
C GLY A 5 -13.69 9.81 -4.80
N PHE A 6 -13.50 11.12 -4.90
CA PHE A 6 -12.39 11.77 -5.61
C PHE A 6 -12.25 11.38 -7.10
N TRP A 7 -13.35 11.00 -7.77
CA TRP A 7 -13.33 10.51 -9.15
C TRP A 7 -12.60 11.45 -10.14
N ARG A 8 -12.71 12.77 -9.98
CA ARG A 8 -12.02 13.75 -10.86
C ARG A 8 -10.51 13.55 -10.86
N ASN A 9 -9.91 13.41 -9.67
CA ASN A 9 -8.47 13.16 -9.53
C ASN A 9 -8.11 11.75 -10.04
N LYS A 10 -8.94 10.75 -9.74
CA LYS A 10 -8.73 9.37 -10.21
C LYS A 10 -8.72 9.28 -11.75
N VAL A 11 -9.64 9.95 -12.44
CA VAL A 11 -9.65 10.01 -13.92
C VAL A 11 -8.39 10.68 -14.45
N LYS A 12 -7.93 11.77 -13.81
CA LYS A 12 -6.67 12.44 -14.17
C LYS A 12 -5.48 11.48 -14.02
N TYR A 13 -5.37 10.80 -12.89
CA TYR A 13 -4.27 9.86 -12.62
C TYR A 13 -4.30 8.65 -13.56
N LEU A 14 -5.47 8.12 -13.90
CA LEU A 14 -5.57 7.03 -14.89
C LEU A 14 -4.99 7.45 -16.24
N LYS A 15 -5.40 8.61 -16.78
CA LYS A 15 -4.87 9.13 -18.05
C LYS A 15 -3.36 9.35 -18.00
N GLN A 16 -2.85 9.94 -16.92
CA GLN A 16 -1.42 10.20 -16.76
C GLN A 16 -0.63 8.90 -16.60
N THR A 17 -1.15 7.94 -15.85
CA THR A 17 -0.54 6.61 -15.66
C THR A 17 -0.39 5.90 -16.99
N SER A 18 -1.45 5.84 -17.81
CA SER A 18 -1.36 5.21 -19.14
C SER A 18 -0.29 5.84 -20.02
N ALA A 19 -0.14 7.17 -19.99
CA ALA A 19 0.91 7.87 -20.75
C ALA A 19 2.31 7.55 -20.22
N VAL A 20 2.50 7.49 -18.89
CA VAL A 20 3.78 7.12 -18.27
C VAL A 20 4.15 5.68 -18.61
N LEU A 21 3.20 4.73 -18.55
CA LEU A 21 3.44 3.33 -18.87
C LEU A 21 3.90 3.15 -20.32
N GLN A 22 3.23 3.81 -21.28
CA GLN A 22 3.64 3.74 -22.68
C GLN A 22 5.03 4.34 -22.92
N ARG A 23 5.33 5.49 -22.29
CA ARG A 23 6.59 6.22 -22.52
C ARG A 23 7.79 5.56 -21.85
N ASP A 24 7.63 5.15 -20.59
CA ASP A 24 8.77 4.80 -19.72
C ASP A 24 8.88 3.29 -19.43
N PHE A 25 7.81 2.53 -19.64
CA PHE A 25 7.72 1.11 -19.25
C PHE A 25 7.28 0.18 -20.40
N GLY A 26 7.38 0.64 -21.65
CA GLY A 26 7.05 -0.18 -22.82
C GLY A 26 5.58 -0.61 -22.90
N GLY A 27 4.69 0.11 -22.23
CA GLY A 27 3.26 -0.20 -22.16
C GLY A 27 2.87 -1.21 -21.09
N ASP A 28 3.82 -1.74 -20.30
CA ASP A 28 3.56 -2.69 -19.23
C ASP A 28 3.68 -2.05 -17.83
N ILE A 29 3.15 -2.72 -16.81
CA ILE A 29 3.17 -2.26 -15.42
C ILE A 29 4.53 -2.58 -14.79
N PRO A 30 5.23 -1.61 -14.15
CA PRO A 30 6.47 -1.89 -13.46
C PRO A 30 6.27 -2.89 -12.32
N ASN A 31 7.14 -3.89 -12.24
CA ASN A 31 7.16 -4.94 -11.22
C ASN A 31 8.15 -4.65 -10.08
N SER A 32 8.24 -3.39 -9.66
CA SER A 32 9.06 -2.98 -8.52
C SER A 32 8.37 -1.88 -7.73
N VAL A 33 8.64 -1.81 -6.42
CA VAL A 33 8.07 -0.76 -5.55
C VAL A 33 8.46 0.63 -6.07
N GLU A 34 9.73 0.82 -6.43
CA GLU A 34 10.24 2.09 -6.95
C GLU A 34 9.56 2.47 -8.28
N GLY A 35 9.31 1.49 -9.15
CA GLY A 35 8.62 1.73 -10.41
C GLY A 35 7.14 2.08 -10.19
N LEU A 36 6.46 1.35 -9.31
CA LEU A 36 5.06 1.59 -8.98
C LEU A 36 4.85 2.97 -8.33
N VAL A 37 5.71 3.39 -7.41
CA VAL A 37 5.63 4.72 -6.76
C VAL A 37 5.84 5.88 -7.74
N ARG A 38 6.48 5.64 -8.90
CA ARG A 38 6.57 6.66 -9.96
C ARG A 38 5.24 6.91 -10.67
N LEU A 39 4.28 6.00 -10.54
CA LEU A 39 2.98 6.16 -11.16
C LEU A 39 2.14 7.22 -10.41
N PRO A 40 1.46 8.13 -11.13
CA PRO A 40 0.63 9.17 -10.52
C PRO A 40 -0.43 8.60 -9.58
N GLY A 41 -0.41 9.05 -8.32
CA GLY A 41 -1.38 8.63 -7.30
C GLY A 41 -1.07 7.30 -6.62
N VAL A 42 0.06 6.65 -6.93
CA VAL A 42 0.54 5.45 -6.25
C VAL A 42 1.55 5.84 -5.18
N GLY A 43 1.19 5.65 -3.91
CA GLY A 43 2.10 5.80 -2.77
C GLY A 43 2.69 4.45 -2.30
N PRO A 44 3.59 4.46 -1.31
CA PRO A 44 4.27 3.26 -0.81
C PRO A 44 3.32 2.12 -0.42
N LYS A 45 2.23 2.43 0.30
CA LYS A 45 1.17 1.44 0.64
C LYS A 45 0.67 0.71 -0.61
N MET A 46 0.27 1.48 -1.63
CA MET A 46 -0.32 0.91 -2.84
C MET A 46 0.70 0.11 -3.64
N ALA A 47 1.97 0.54 -3.66
CA ALA A 47 3.04 -0.19 -4.30
C ALA A 47 3.30 -1.55 -3.63
N HIS A 48 3.40 -1.61 -2.30
CA HIS A 48 3.58 -2.87 -1.59
C HIS A 48 2.40 -3.83 -1.80
N LEU A 49 1.16 -3.33 -1.75
CA LEU A 49 -0.03 -4.14 -2.03
C LEU A 49 -0.05 -4.68 -3.47
N ALA A 50 0.35 -3.86 -4.45
CA ALA A 50 0.40 -4.30 -5.84
C ALA A 50 1.48 -5.38 -6.06
N MET A 51 2.66 -5.21 -5.46
CA MET A 51 3.73 -6.22 -5.51
C MET A 51 3.27 -7.57 -4.94
N ASP A 52 2.58 -7.54 -3.80
CA ASP A 52 2.06 -8.73 -3.15
C ASP A 52 0.96 -9.40 -4.01
N ILE A 53 -0.06 -8.65 -4.42
CA ILE A 53 -1.24 -9.23 -5.09
C ILE A 53 -0.95 -9.63 -6.55
N ALA A 54 -0.23 -8.80 -7.30
CA ALA A 54 -0.06 -9.01 -8.74
C ALA A 54 1.16 -9.87 -9.08
N TRP A 55 2.22 -9.84 -8.24
CA TRP A 55 3.45 -10.58 -8.49
C TRP A 55 3.77 -11.63 -7.41
N ASN A 56 2.91 -11.79 -6.39
CA ASN A 56 3.17 -12.69 -5.26
C ASN A 56 4.52 -12.37 -4.57
N GLN A 57 4.87 -11.08 -4.51
CA GLN A 57 6.13 -10.59 -3.98
C GLN A 57 5.91 -9.69 -2.77
N VAL A 58 6.16 -10.25 -1.59
CA VAL A 58 6.10 -9.54 -0.31
C VAL A 58 7.30 -8.60 -0.18
N SER A 59 7.13 -7.39 -0.68
CA SER A 59 8.12 -6.31 -0.65
C SER A 59 8.08 -5.45 0.62
N GLY A 60 6.99 -5.52 1.38
CA GLY A 60 6.76 -4.75 2.60
C GLY A 60 5.29 -4.81 3.02
N ILE A 61 4.98 -4.31 4.22
CA ILE A 61 3.61 -4.30 4.73
C ILE A 61 2.87 -3.05 4.22
N GLY A 62 1.75 -3.27 3.52
CA GLY A 62 0.87 -2.18 3.10
C GLY A 62 0.08 -1.58 4.26
N VAL A 63 0.65 -0.69 5.06
CA VAL A 63 -0.07 -0.11 6.21
C VAL A 63 -1.09 0.93 5.77
N ASP A 64 -2.34 0.76 6.21
CA ASP A 64 -3.41 1.74 6.05
C ASP A 64 -3.86 2.36 7.37
N THR A 65 -4.89 3.21 7.32
CA THR A 65 -5.40 3.90 8.51
C THR A 65 -5.96 2.93 9.56
N HIS A 66 -6.54 1.79 9.17
CA HIS A 66 -7.05 0.79 10.09
C HIS A 66 -5.90 0.01 10.73
N VAL A 67 -4.97 -0.50 9.92
CA VAL A 67 -3.75 -1.19 10.40
C VAL A 67 -2.97 -0.30 11.38
N HIS A 68 -2.72 0.96 11.00
CA HIS A 68 -2.03 1.94 11.83
C HIS A 68 -2.74 2.17 13.16
N ARG A 69 -4.06 2.43 13.11
CA ARG A 69 -4.86 2.72 14.31
C ARG A 69 -4.95 1.51 15.23
N ILE A 70 -5.20 0.32 14.68
CA ILE A 70 -5.37 -0.90 15.47
C ILE A 70 -4.05 -1.30 16.12
N SER A 71 -2.94 -1.30 15.36
CA SER A 71 -1.61 -1.67 15.90
C SER A 71 -1.20 -0.75 17.06
N ASN A 72 -1.47 0.56 16.95
CA ASN A 72 -1.24 1.50 18.05
C ASN A 72 -2.16 1.26 19.25
N ARG A 73 -3.44 0.94 19.03
CA ARG A 73 -4.40 0.64 20.12
C ARG A 73 -4.07 -0.64 20.86
N LEU A 74 -3.59 -1.66 20.15
CA LEU A 74 -3.19 -2.94 20.73
C LEU A 74 -1.86 -2.86 21.48
N GLY A 75 -1.13 -1.74 21.39
CA GLY A 75 0.14 -1.57 22.07
C GLY A 75 1.24 -2.49 21.52
N TRP A 76 1.18 -2.87 20.24
CA TRP A 76 2.16 -3.76 19.61
C TRP A 76 3.56 -3.17 19.47
N PHE A 77 3.72 -1.88 19.77
CA PHE A 77 4.99 -1.18 19.71
C PHE A 77 5.40 -0.68 21.08
N ARG A 78 6.71 -0.69 21.37
CA ARG A 78 7.27 -0.10 22.61
C ARG A 78 6.92 1.38 22.77
N ARG A 79 6.79 2.09 21.66
CA ARG A 79 6.35 3.48 21.59
C ARG A 79 5.31 3.63 20.48
N PRO A 80 4.24 4.42 20.68
CA PRO A 80 3.27 4.70 19.62
C PRO A 80 3.94 5.30 18.38
N THR A 81 3.49 4.86 17.22
CA THR A 81 3.94 5.37 15.91
C THR A 81 3.06 6.53 15.47
N LYS A 82 3.62 7.51 14.78
CA LYS A 82 2.92 8.76 14.41
C LYS A 82 2.35 8.73 13.00
N ASN A 83 2.91 7.90 12.13
CA ASN A 83 2.48 7.79 10.74
C ASN A 83 2.51 6.32 10.25
N PRO A 84 1.80 5.99 9.15
CA PRO A 84 1.74 4.64 8.61
C PRO A 84 3.10 4.04 8.25
N GLU A 85 4.07 4.86 7.83
CA GLU A 85 5.40 4.39 7.44
C GLU A 85 6.23 3.97 8.66
N GLU A 86 6.13 4.71 9.77
CA GLU A 86 6.70 4.28 11.06
C GLU A 86 6.06 2.98 11.55
N THR A 87 4.74 2.83 11.42
CA THR A 87 4.05 1.57 11.73
C THR A 87 4.54 0.42 10.86
N ARG A 88 4.73 0.65 9.56
CA ARG A 88 5.24 -0.37 8.64
C ARG A 88 6.57 -0.90 9.13
N LYS A 89 7.54 -0.01 9.32
CA LYS A 89 8.88 -0.38 9.81
C LYS A 89 8.81 -1.09 11.15
N ALA A 90 8.01 -0.57 12.09
CA ALA A 90 7.87 -1.16 13.41
C ALA A 90 7.19 -2.55 13.38
N LEU A 91 6.27 -2.82 12.44
CA LEU A 91 5.71 -4.16 12.24
C LEU A 91 6.74 -5.10 11.60
N GLU A 92 7.43 -4.63 10.56
CA GLU A 92 8.45 -5.39 9.83
C GLU A 92 9.64 -5.80 10.72
N GLU A 93 9.91 -5.05 11.80
CA GLU A 93 10.97 -5.35 12.77
C GLU A 93 10.75 -6.64 13.58
N TRP A 94 9.50 -7.06 13.81
CA TRP A 94 9.21 -8.21 14.68
C TRP A 94 8.21 -9.23 14.11
N LEU A 95 7.34 -8.81 13.20
CA LEU A 95 6.33 -9.69 12.62
C LEU A 95 7.01 -10.69 11.67
N PRO A 96 6.80 -12.01 11.82
CA PRO A 96 7.29 -13.01 10.86
C PRO A 96 6.89 -12.67 9.43
N ARG A 97 7.84 -12.80 8.49
CA ARG A 97 7.66 -12.33 7.10
C ARG A 97 6.52 -13.04 6.38
N GLU A 98 6.23 -14.26 6.78
CA GLU A 98 5.13 -15.08 6.26
C GLU A 98 3.76 -14.43 6.52
N LEU A 99 3.64 -13.61 7.57
CA LEU A 99 2.40 -12.94 7.97
C LEU A 99 2.22 -11.54 7.36
N TRP A 100 3.21 -11.03 6.63
CA TRP A 100 3.18 -9.66 6.12
C TRP A 100 2.10 -9.43 5.05
N SER A 101 1.77 -10.45 4.26
CA SER A 101 0.67 -10.39 3.29
C SER A 101 -0.69 -10.39 4.01
N GLU A 102 -0.86 -11.25 5.01
CA GLU A 102 -2.14 -11.47 5.69
C GLU A 102 -2.55 -10.33 6.63
N ILE A 103 -1.58 -9.71 7.32
CA ILE A 103 -1.86 -8.73 8.37
C ILE A 103 -2.70 -7.54 7.88
N ASN A 104 -2.48 -7.08 6.64
CA ASN A 104 -3.30 -5.99 6.09
C ASN A 104 -4.76 -6.43 5.98
N TRP A 105 -5.02 -7.55 5.32
CA TRP A 105 -6.38 -8.05 5.10
C TRP A 105 -7.13 -8.30 6.41
N LEU A 106 -6.46 -8.91 7.40
CA LEU A 106 -7.04 -9.21 8.70
C LEU A 106 -7.46 -7.94 9.46
N LEU A 107 -6.56 -6.96 9.55
CA LEU A 107 -6.82 -5.75 10.34
C LEU A 107 -7.72 -4.75 9.63
N VAL A 108 -7.68 -4.69 8.30
CA VAL A 108 -8.63 -3.88 7.54
C VAL A 108 -10.03 -4.45 7.67
N GLY A 109 -10.20 -5.77 7.50
CA GLY A 109 -11.49 -6.45 7.67
C GLY A 109 -12.06 -6.24 9.08
N PHE A 110 -11.23 -6.38 10.11
CA PHE A 110 -11.64 -6.11 11.49
C PHE A 110 -11.96 -4.62 11.74
N GLY A 111 -11.18 -3.71 11.17
CA GLY A 111 -11.28 -2.28 11.46
C GLY A 111 -12.37 -1.52 10.71
N GLN A 112 -13.02 -2.16 9.73
CA GLN A 112 -14.14 -1.62 8.94
C GLN A 112 -15.53 -2.01 9.49
N GLN A 113 -15.58 -3.01 10.36
CA GLN A 113 -16.76 -3.38 11.15
C GLN A 113 -16.91 -2.44 12.35
#